data_AF-A0AAJ6W071-F1
#
_entry.id   AF-A0AAJ6W071-F1
#
_cell.length_a   1.000
_cell.length_b   1.000
_cell.length_c   1.000
_cell.angle_alpha   90.00
_cell.angle_beta   90.00
_cell.angle_gamma   90.00
#
_symmetry.space_group_name_H-M   'P 1'
#
loop_
_entity.id
_entity.type
_entity.pdbx_description
1 polymer ?
#
loop_
_entity_poly.entity_id
_entity_poly.type
_entity_poly.pdbx_seq_one_letter_code
_entity_poly.pdbx_strand_id
1 'polypeptide(L)'
;MHVQLCLIACVSVFGTNAASVRGRFRRDTSDQQAIQLPDGAQLVVGDIRSTFNCEGNRYGYYADMDNNCMIFHICNPVQQEGRESVLQYSFYCGNQTVFDQLSMTCAFPDDAIPCENSVDFFYLNDNLGIEDAPLHTSQDIEKKEAFVLAARAPRPTTEVTTTPWTTPRPQNVRAQTPPYGKRNQKPHYEASPSLSLDTRVKV
;
A
#
# COMPACT_ATOMS: atom_id res chain seq x y z
N MET A 1 -63.19 -24.15 -51.01
CA MET A 1 -62.70 -25.52 -51.31
C MET A 1 -61.26 -25.42 -51.76
N HIS A 2 -60.40 -26.16 -51.09
CA HIS A 2 -58.94 -26.19 -51.20
C HIS A 2 -58.41 -26.50 -52.59
N VAL A 3 -57.29 -25.87 -52.96
CA VAL A 3 -56.23 -26.53 -53.74
C VAL A 3 -54.90 -26.16 -53.11
N GLN A 4 -54.16 -27.19 -52.71
CA GLN A 4 -52.83 -27.13 -52.11
C GLN A 4 -51.85 -27.69 -53.14
N LEU A 5 -50.81 -26.94 -53.50
CA LEU A 5 -49.64 -27.40 -54.25
C LEU A 5 -48.41 -26.91 -53.44
N CYS A 6 -47.78 -27.76 -52.62
CA CYS A 6 -46.67 -28.66 -52.90
C CYS A 6 -45.31 -27.97 -53.18
N LEU A 7 -44.41 -28.14 -52.20
CA LEU A 7 -42.93 -28.30 -52.30
C LEU A 7 -42.16 -27.01 -52.68
N ILE A 8 -41.07 -26.64 -52.01
CA ILE A 8 -39.75 -27.27 -52.10
C ILE A 8 -38.86 -26.74 -50.95
N ALA A 9 -37.98 -27.62 -50.48
CA ALA A 9 -36.96 -27.43 -49.46
C ALA A 9 -35.95 -26.31 -49.74
N CYS A 10 -35.50 -25.64 -48.68
CA CYS A 10 -34.14 -25.11 -48.60
C CYS A 10 -33.60 -25.40 -47.20
N VAL A 11 -32.86 -26.51 -47.10
CA VAL A 11 -31.89 -26.72 -46.02
C VAL A 11 -30.76 -25.72 -46.27
N SER A 12 -30.76 -24.62 -45.53
CA SER A 12 -29.59 -23.75 -45.39
C SER A 12 -28.98 -23.95 -44.01
N VAL A 13 -28.12 -24.97 -43.92
CA VAL A 13 -27.08 -25.02 -42.90
C VAL A 13 -26.07 -23.95 -43.27
N PHE A 14 -26.11 -22.81 -42.60
CA PHE A 14 -24.94 -21.95 -42.44
C PHE A 14 -24.69 -21.82 -40.94
N GLY A 15 -23.62 -22.48 -40.50
CA GLY A 15 -23.30 -22.70 -39.11
C GLY A 15 -23.09 -21.41 -38.33
N THR A 16 -23.81 -21.28 -37.22
CA THR A 16 -23.50 -20.31 -36.17
C THR A 16 -22.59 -20.97 -35.14
N ASN A 17 -21.30 -21.08 -35.44
CA ASN A 17 -20.30 -21.37 -34.41
C ASN A 17 -19.57 -20.07 -34.02
N ALA A 18 -20.32 -19.11 -33.49
CA ALA A 18 -19.73 -18.09 -32.66
C ALA A 18 -19.71 -18.62 -31.23
N ALA A 19 -18.75 -19.49 -30.93
CA ALA A 19 -18.38 -19.77 -29.55
C ALA A 19 -17.77 -18.47 -28.98
N SER A 20 -18.63 -17.59 -28.47
CA SER A 20 -18.20 -16.49 -27.63
C SER A 20 -17.55 -17.10 -26.40
N VAL A 21 -16.22 -17.16 -26.38
CA VAL A 21 -15.45 -17.34 -25.15
C VAL A 21 -15.70 -16.08 -24.35
N ARG A 22 -16.84 -16.02 -23.66
CA ARG A 22 -17.01 -15.17 -22.49
C ARG A 22 -16.09 -15.76 -21.45
N GLY A 23 -14.83 -15.36 -21.49
CA GLY A 23 -13.97 -15.44 -20.33
C GLY A 23 -14.75 -14.77 -19.21
N ARG A 24 -15.25 -15.57 -18.26
CA ARG A 24 -15.72 -15.04 -17.00
C ARG A 24 -14.44 -14.60 -16.30
N PHE A 25 -14.00 -13.38 -16.58
CA PHE A 25 -13.18 -12.67 -15.63
C PHE A 25 -14.09 -12.49 -14.42
N ARG A 26 -14.03 -13.45 -13.48
CA ARG A 26 -14.47 -13.18 -12.13
C ARG A 26 -13.60 -12.00 -11.70
N ARG A 27 -14.16 -10.79 -11.75
CA ARG A 27 -13.66 -9.76 -10.85
C ARG A 27 -13.96 -10.32 -9.48
N ASP A 28 -12.92 -10.85 -8.84
CA ASP A 28 -13.01 -11.21 -7.45
C ASP A 28 -13.27 -9.89 -6.72
N THR A 29 -14.50 -9.70 -6.26
CA THR A 29 -14.93 -8.50 -5.53
C THR A 29 -14.31 -8.44 -4.13
N SER A 30 -13.41 -9.37 -3.80
CA SER A 30 -12.57 -9.35 -2.59
C SER A 30 -11.43 -8.33 -2.65
N ASP A 31 -11.14 -7.77 -3.84
CA ASP A 31 -10.00 -6.86 -4.05
C ASP A 31 -10.32 -5.38 -3.80
N GLN A 32 -11.57 -5.07 -3.40
CA GLN A 32 -12.00 -3.70 -3.10
C GLN A 32 -11.48 -3.17 -1.75
N GLN A 33 -10.65 -3.95 -1.03
CA GLN A 33 -10.08 -3.61 0.27
C GLN A 33 -8.55 -3.77 0.34
N ALA A 34 -7.89 -4.09 -0.78
CA ALA A 34 -6.43 -4.12 -0.84
C ALA A 34 -5.92 -2.69 -1.06
N ILE A 35 -4.98 -2.24 -0.22
CA ILE A 35 -4.18 -1.05 -0.48
C ILE A 35 -3.59 -1.17 -1.89
N GLN A 36 -4.08 -0.36 -2.84
CA GLN A 36 -3.61 -0.38 -4.22
C GLN A 36 -2.32 0.44 -4.32
N LEU A 37 -1.18 -0.25 -4.26
CA LEU A 37 0.14 0.32 -4.46
C LEU A 37 0.78 -0.25 -5.74
N PRO A 38 1.76 0.44 -6.34
CA PRO A 38 2.52 -0.10 -7.46
C PRO A 38 3.19 -1.44 -7.12
N ASP A 39 3.33 -2.31 -8.12
CA ASP A 39 4.03 -3.59 -7.97
C ASP A 39 5.43 -3.37 -7.40
N GLY A 40 5.78 -4.14 -6.36
CA GLY A 40 7.08 -4.07 -5.71
C GLY A 40 7.21 -2.98 -4.63
N ALA A 41 6.13 -2.28 -4.25
CA ALA A 41 6.15 -1.34 -3.12
C ALA A 41 6.66 -1.98 -1.81
N GLN A 42 6.46 -3.28 -1.64
CA GLN A 42 6.96 -4.06 -0.49
C GLN A 42 8.48 -4.06 -0.41
N LEU A 43 9.20 -3.87 -1.52
CA LEU A 43 10.67 -3.76 -1.53
C LEU A 43 11.16 -2.47 -0.87
N VAL A 44 10.30 -1.44 -0.80
CA VAL A 44 10.61 -0.14 -0.21
C VAL A 44 10.09 -0.06 1.21
N VAL A 45 8.83 -0.46 1.43
CA VAL A 45 8.12 -0.28 2.69
C VAL A 45 8.25 -1.50 3.62
N GLY A 46 8.56 -2.67 3.07
CA GLY A 46 8.52 -3.94 3.81
C GLY A 46 7.14 -4.57 3.80
N ASP A 47 6.78 -5.24 4.91
CA ASP A 47 5.49 -5.90 5.07
C ASP A 47 4.37 -4.85 5.22
N ILE A 48 3.42 -4.86 4.28
CA ILE A 48 2.34 -3.86 4.21
C ILE A 48 1.08 -4.40 4.89
N ARG A 49 0.49 -3.59 5.78
CA ARG A 49 -0.78 -3.87 6.48
C ARG A 49 -1.92 -3.13 5.78
N SER A 50 -2.97 -3.84 5.34
CA SER A 50 -4.13 -3.24 4.67
C SER A 50 -5.31 -3.01 5.64
N THR A 51 -5.08 -2.25 6.70
CA THR A 51 -6.07 -1.98 7.77
C THR A 51 -6.77 -0.64 7.63
N PHE A 52 -6.14 0.33 6.96
CA PHE A 52 -6.72 1.65 6.72
C PHE A 52 -7.85 1.60 5.68
N ASN A 53 -8.94 2.32 5.97
CA ASN A 53 -10.05 2.56 5.05
C ASN A 53 -10.52 4.02 5.13
N CYS A 54 -10.98 4.56 4.00
CA CYS A 54 -11.56 5.89 3.91
C CYS A 54 -13.01 5.99 4.42
N GLU A 55 -13.62 4.89 4.85
CA GLU A 55 -14.95 4.92 5.48
C GLU A 55 -14.98 5.83 6.72
N GLY A 56 -15.89 6.80 6.72
CA GLY A 56 -16.04 7.77 7.81
C GLY A 56 -15.03 8.91 7.80
N ASN A 57 -14.01 8.84 6.95
CA ASN A 57 -13.03 9.90 6.75
C ASN A 57 -13.51 10.91 5.72
N ARG A 58 -13.23 12.20 5.95
CA ARG A 58 -13.53 13.28 5.00
C ARG A 58 -12.49 13.34 3.90
N TYR A 59 -12.73 14.21 2.92
CA TYR A 59 -11.71 14.54 1.93
C TYR A 59 -10.39 14.92 2.63
N GLY A 60 -9.28 14.31 2.23
CA GLY A 60 -7.99 14.65 2.79
C GLY A 60 -6.93 13.57 2.68
N TYR A 61 -5.80 13.84 3.33
CA TYR A 61 -4.61 13.00 3.38
C TYR A 61 -4.47 12.40 4.78
N TYR A 62 -4.16 11.11 4.86
CA TYR A 62 -4.15 10.37 6.12
C TYR A 62 -2.87 9.55 6.21
N ALA A 63 -2.07 9.81 7.24
CA ALA A 63 -0.92 8.99 7.60
C ALA A 63 -1.37 7.57 7.99
N ASP A 64 -0.75 6.54 7.42
CA ASP A 64 -1.02 5.16 7.79
C ASP A 64 -0.11 4.72 8.95
N MET A 65 -0.64 4.81 10.17
CA MET A 65 0.10 4.43 11.38
C MET A 65 0.46 2.93 11.44
N ASP A 66 -0.37 2.07 10.85
CA ASP A 66 -0.13 0.61 10.86
C ASP A 66 1.05 0.23 9.94
N ASN A 67 1.43 1.14 9.04
CA ASN A 67 2.60 1.04 8.16
C ASN A 67 3.70 2.05 8.52
N ASN A 68 3.80 2.43 9.80
CA ASN A 68 4.81 3.37 10.33
C ASN A 68 4.86 4.71 9.58
N CYS A 69 3.72 5.17 9.04
CA CYS A 69 3.59 6.37 8.24
C CYS A 69 4.48 6.39 6.98
N MET A 70 5.04 5.25 6.58
CA MET A 70 5.71 5.10 5.29
C MET A 70 4.70 5.04 4.15
N ILE A 71 3.44 4.71 4.46
CA ILE A 71 2.30 4.79 3.55
C ILE A 71 1.38 5.92 4.02
N PHE A 72 0.74 6.58 3.06
CA PHE A 72 -0.36 7.49 3.32
C PHE A 72 -1.48 7.28 2.31
N HIS A 73 -2.67 7.71 2.67
CA HIS A 73 -3.87 7.57 1.87
C HIS A 73 -4.50 8.91 1.56
N ILE A 74 -5.08 9.02 0.37
CA ILE A 74 -5.97 10.13 0.01
C ILE A 74 -7.39 9.58 -0.05
N CYS A 75 -8.28 10.18 0.74
CA CYS A 75 -9.71 9.90 0.68
C CYS A 75 -10.38 10.96 -0.19
N ASN A 76 -11.04 10.53 -1.25
CA ASN A 76 -11.71 11.40 -2.21
C ASN A 76 -13.20 11.03 -2.33
N PRO A 77 -14.10 11.78 -1.67
CA PRO A 77 -15.54 11.60 -1.83
C PRO A 77 -15.95 11.90 -3.27
N VAL A 78 -16.61 10.94 -3.92
CA VAL A 78 -17.14 11.06 -5.28
C VAL A 78 -18.61 10.67 -5.29
N GLN A 79 -19.39 11.36 -6.10
CA GLN A 79 -20.74 10.96 -6.41
C GLN A 79 -20.73 10.14 -7.69
N GLN A 80 -21.04 8.85 -7.59
CA GLN A 80 -21.21 7.96 -8.74
C GLN A 80 -22.65 7.48 -8.78
N GLU A 81 -23.34 7.72 -9.89
CA GLU A 81 -24.73 7.25 -10.13
C GLU A 81 -25.73 7.66 -9.02
N GLY A 82 -25.53 8.85 -8.42
CA GLY A 82 -26.38 9.35 -7.34
C GLY A 82 -26.15 8.69 -5.98
N ARG A 83 -25.08 7.89 -5.83
CA ARG A 83 -24.59 7.36 -4.55
C ARG A 83 -23.27 8.04 -4.18
N GLU A 84 -23.14 8.39 -2.91
CA GLU A 84 -21.87 8.83 -2.35
C GLU A 84 -20.98 7.60 -2.12
N SER A 85 -19.75 7.68 -2.60
CA SER A 85 -18.70 6.69 -2.39
C SER A 85 -17.39 7.42 -2.16
N VAL A 86 -16.46 6.82 -1.43
CA VAL A 86 -15.14 7.43 -1.21
C VAL A 86 -14.11 6.59 -1.93
N LEU A 87 -13.35 7.21 -2.84
CA LEU A 87 -12.20 6.59 -3.47
C LEU A 87 -10.99 6.72 -2.54
N GLN A 88 -10.33 5.60 -2.29
CA GLN A 88 -9.08 5.55 -1.55
C GLN A 88 -7.92 5.41 -2.54
N TYR A 89 -6.98 6.34 -2.47
CA TYR A 89 -5.69 6.24 -3.16
C TYR A 89 -4.59 6.02 -2.13
N SER A 90 -3.63 5.15 -2.42
CA SER A 90 -2.56 4.82 -1.48
C SER A 90 -1.22 5.11 -2.12
N PHE A 91 -0.30 5.67 -1.33
CA PHE A 91 1.04 6.05 -1.77
C PHE A 91 2.05 5.69 -0.69
N TYR A 92 3.30 5.43 -1.09
CA TYR A 92 4.40 5.30 -0.15
C TYR A 92 5.38 6.46 -0.26
N CYS A 93 5.99 6.83 0.85
CA CYS A 93 7.07 7.80 0.91
C CYS A 93 8.40 7.16 0.47
N GLY A 94 9.11 7.80 -0.46
CA GLY A 94 10.40 7.32 -0.96
C GLY A 94 11.57 7.72 -0.06
N ASN A 95 12.77 7.22 -0.36
CA ASN A 95 14.02 7.68 0.28
C ASN A 95 14.03 7.65 1.82
N GLN A 96 13.41 6.62 2.42
CA GLN A 96 13.33 6.45 3.88
C GLN A 96 12.64 7.63 4.61
N THR A 97 11.75 8.34 3.92
CA THR A 97 10.92 9.39 4.51
C THR A 97 9.59 8.81 5.01
N VAL A 98 8.91 9.56 5.87
CA VAL A 98 7.58 9.23 6.39
C VAL A 98 6.63 10.40 6.14
N PHE A 99 5.34 10.11 6.07
CA PHE A 99 4.32 11.12 5.82
C PHE A 99 4.13 12.01 7.06
N ASP A 100 4.39 13.30 6.90
CA ASP A 100 4.19 14.32 7.91
C ASP A 100 2.78 14.92 7.77
N GLN A 101 1.89 14.54 8.68
CA GLN A 101 0.48 14.93 8.62
C GLN A 101 0.26 16.46 8.67
N LEU A 102 1.14 17.22 9.32
CA LEU A 102 1.06 18.69 9.42
C LEU A 102 1.24 19.35 8.06
N SER A 103 2.29 18.95 7.34
CA SER A 103 2.64 19.51 6.04
C SER A 103 1.94 18.81 4.88
N MET A 104 1.33 17.64 5.13
CA MET A 104 0.75 16.74 4.12
C MET A 104 1.75 16.31 3.04
N THR A 105 3.02 16.16 3.44
CA THR A 105 4.12 15.78 2.56
C THR A 105 5.02 14.73 3.23
N CYS A 106 5.84 14.03 2.45
CA CYS A 106 6.85 13.14 3.01
C CYS A 106 8.06 13.95 3.51
N ALA A 107 8.49 13.69 4.74
CA ALA A 107 9.64 14.33 5.38
C ALA A 107 10.55 13.28 6.05
N PHE A 108 11.77 13.68 6.39
CA PHE A 108 12.64 12.79 7.17
C PHE A 108 12.01 12.52 8.54
N PRO A 109 12.18 11.31 9.11
CA PRO A 109 11.58 10.96 10.40
C PRO A 109 11.91 11.93 11.54
N ASP A 110 13.09 12.54 11.51
CA ASP A 110 13.50 13.53 12.51
C ASP A 110 12.75 14.86 12.38
N ASP A 111 12.25 15.20 11.19
CA ASP A 111 11.57 16.46 10.90
C ASP A 111 10.04 16.29 10.75
N ALA A 112 9.55 15.06 10.73
CA ALA A 112 8.13 14.72 10.66
C ALA A 112 7.51 14.64 12.05
N ILE A 113 6.17 14.77 12.14
CA ILE A 113 5.45 14.37 13.35
C ILE A 113 5.75 12.88 13.64
N PRO A 114 6.06 12.50 14.90
CA PRO A 114 6.17 11.09 15.27
C PRO A 114 4.92 10.33 14.85
N CYS A 115 5.08 9.20 14.17
CA CYS A 115 3.96 8.56 13.47
C CYS A 115 2.73 8.27 14.37
N GLU A 116 2.95 7.93 15.63
CA GLU A 116 1.90 7.70 16.63
C GLU A 116 1.05 8.94 16.95
N ASN A 117 1.58 10.14 16.68
CA ASN A 117 0.90 11.41 16.89
C ASN A 117 0.25 11.96 15.62
N SER A 118 0.39 11.31 14.46
CA SER A 118 -0.16 11.81 13.20
C SER A 118 -1.67 12.01 13.25
N VAL A 119 -2.42 11.14 13.94
CA VAL A 119 -3.88 11.26 14.10
C VAL A 119 -4.29 12.58 14.76
N ASP A 120 -3.45 13.12 15.64
CA ASP A 120 -3.71 14.39 16.34
C ASP A 120 -3.72 15.60 15.40
N PHE A 121 -3.37 15.42 14.12
CA PHE A 121 -3.32 16.43 13.08
C PHE A 121 -4.28 16.14 11.91
N PHE A 122 -5.11 15.09 11.98
CA PHE A 122 -6.07 14.77 10.91
C PHE A 122 -7.11 15.87 10.67
N TYR A 123 -7.38 16.72 11.66
CA TYR A 123 -8.30 17.87 11.51
C TYR A 123 -7.80 18.90 10.49
N LEU A 124 -6.51 18.94 10.17
CA LEU A 124 -5.97 19.86 9.17
C LEU A 124 -6.51 19.56 7.76
N ASN A 125 -7.03 18.35 7.53
CA ASN A 125 -7.72 18.01 6.30
C ASN A 125 -8.95 18.89 6.05
N ASP A 126 -9.59 19.41 7.11
CA ASP A 126 -10.74 20.31 6.97
C ASP A 126 -10.37 21.68 6.37
N ASN A 127 -9.08 22.04 6.36
CA ASN A 127 -8.59 23.28 5.76
C ASN A 127 -8.24 23.12 4.26
N LEU A 128 -8.29 21.90 3.73
CA LEU A 128 -7.95 21.64 2.33
C LEU A 128 -8.97 22.24 1.36
N GLY A 129 -8.47 22.98 0.37
CA GLY A 129 -9.31 23.58 -0.67
C GLY A 129 -10.05 24.84 -0.24
N ILE A 130 -9.75 25.38 0.95
CA ILE A 130 -10.26 26.68 1.41
C ILE A 130 -9.23 27.75 1.04
N GLU A 131 -9.56 28.60 0.07
CA GLU A 131 -8.61 29.56 -0.52
C GLU A 131 -8.03 30.57 0.50
N ASP A 132 -8.82 30.97 1.50
CA ASP A 132 -8.44 32.00 2.48
C ASP A 132 -8.03 31.42 3.85
N ALA A 133 -7.93 30.10 3.99
CA ALA A 133 -7.53 29.47 5.25
C ALA A 133 -6.09 28.92 5.15
N PRO A 134 -5.22 29.18 6.13
CA PRO A 134 -3.94 28.50 6.18
C PRO A 134 -4.15 27.01 6.48
N LEU A 135 -3.31 26.15 5.90
CA LEU A 135 -3.38 24.70 6.14
C LEU A 135 -3.23 24.38 7.63
N HIS A 136 -2.25 25.05 8.26
CA HIS A 136 -1.92 24.93 9.67
C HIS A 136 -1.63 26.31 10.26
N THR A 137 -1.67 26.41 11.58
CA THR A 137 -1.39 27.62 12.36
C THR A 137 -0.02 27.54 13.02
N SER A 138 0.44 28.64 13.62
CA SER A 138 1.67 28.65 14.43
C SER A 138 1.55 27.71 15.64
N GLN A 139 0.36 27.58 16.21
CA GLN A 139 0.08 26.67 17.33
C GLN A 139 0.27 25.21 16.92
N ASP A 140 -0.08 24.86 15.67
CA ASP A 140 0.10 23.50 15.16
C ASP A 140 1.58 23.17 14.94
N ILE A 141 2.37 24.16 14.51
CA ILE A 141 3.83 24.04 14.43
C ILE A 141 4.42 23.84 15.83
N GLU A 142 4.04 24.67 16.81
CA GLU A 142 4.49 24.53 18.20
C GLU A 142 4.12 23.16 18.79
N LYS A 143 2.92 22.65 18.48
CA LYS A 143 2.47 21.31 18.86
C LYS A 143 3.34 20.22 18.23
N LYS A 144 3.66 20.32 16.93
CA LYS A 144 4.58 19.40 16.25
C LYS A 144 5.96 19.43 16.91
N GLU A 145 6.53 20.61 17.13
CA GLU A 145 7.85 20.76 17.76
C GLU A 145 7.89 20.13 19.16
N ALA A 146 6.81 20.26 19.93
CA ALA A 146 6.69 19.60 21.23
C ALA A 146 6.73 18.07 21.12
N PHE A 147 6.02 17.48 20.14
CA PHE A 147 6.07 16.03 19.91
C PHE A 147 7.44 15.57 19.42
N VAL A 148 8.05 16.28 18.47
CA VAL A 148 9.39 15.96 17.96
C VAL A 148 10.43 16.01 19.08
N LEU A 149 10.36 17.05 19.94
CA LEU A 149 11.25 17.16 21.10
C LEU A 149 11.03 16.03 22.11
N ALA A 150 9.78 15.67 22.37
CA ALA A 150 9.45 14.57 23.28
C ALA A 150 9.94 13.20 22.75
N ALA A 151 9.82 12.96 21.45
CA ALA A 151 10.31 11.73 20.81
C ALA A 151 11.85 11.63 20.83
N ARG A 152 12.54 12.77 20.75
CA ARG A 152 14.01 12.86 20.85
C ARG A 152 14.53 12.80 22.29
N ALA A 153 13.66 13.00 23.29
CA ALA A 153 14.08 12.95 24.68
C ALA A 153 14.61 11.55 25.02
N PRO A 154 15.72 11.43 25.77
CA PRO A 154 16.18 10.15 26.25
C PRO A 154 15.02 9.50 27.01
N ARG A 155 14.61 8.29 26.60
CA ARG A 155 13.65 7.52 27.38
C ARG A 155 14.17 7.47 28.82
N PRO A 156 13.35 7.82 29.83
CA PRO A 156 13.76 7.62 31.21
C PRO A 156 14.13 6.14 31.31
N THR A 157 15.40 5.88 31.64
CA THR A 157 15.83 4.54 31.97
C THR A 157 14.97 4.16 33.16
N THR A 158 13.96 3.32 32.93
CA THR A 158 13.42 2.53 34.01
C THR A 158 14.63 1.78 34.53
N GLU A 159 15.14 2.22 35.69
CA GLU A 159 16.13 1.45 36.42
C GLU A 159 15.53 0.07 36.55
N VAL A 160 16.10 -0.87 35.81
CA VAL A 160 15.83 -2.29 35.96
C VAL A 160 16.31 -2.57 37.38
N THR A 161 15.39 -2.51 38.33
CA THR A 161 15.59 -2.99 39.69
C THR A 161 15.85 -4.47 39.53
N THR A 162 17.14 -4.80 39.45
CA THR A 162 17.66 -6.14 39.30
C THR A 162 17.33 -6.86 40.60
N THR A 163 16.19 -7.53 40.63
CA THR A 163 15.96 -8.57 41.62
C THR A 163 17.01 -9.67 41.36
N PRO A 164 17.73 -10.16 42.40
CA PRO A 164 18.74 -11.19 42.20
C PRO A 164 18.08 -12.52 41.81
N TRP A 165 18.10 -12.86 40.51
CA TRP A 165 17.78 -14.21 40.07
C TRP A 165 18.94 -15.13 40.43
N THR A 166 18.71 -16.01 41.40
CA THR A 166 19.61 -17.14 41.67
C THR A 166 19.41 -18.17 40.55
N THR A 167 20.20 -18.09 39.49
CA THR A 167 20.17 -19.08 38.41
C THR A 167 20.96 -20.32 38.83
N PRO A 168 20.39 -21.54 38.81
CA PRO A 168 21.16 -22.76 38.97
C PRO A 168 22.13 -22.96 37.81
N ARG A 169 23.36 -23.33 38.14
CA ARG A 169 24.45 -23.65 37.20
C ARG A 169 23.99 -24.63 36.11
N PRO A 170 24.11 -24.29 34.80
CA PRO A 170 23.80 -25.25 33.75
C PRO A 170 24.82 -26.40 33.76
N GLN A 171 24.31 -27.63 33.68
CA GLN A 171 25.13 -28.83 33.58
C GLN A 171 25.80 -28.89 32.21
N ASN A 172 27.05 -29.32 32.20
CA ASN A 172 27.95 -29.38 31.06
C ASN A 172 27.48 -30.42 30.04
N VAL A 173 26.68 -30.00 29.06
CA VAL A 173 26.34 -30.85 27.91
C VAL A 173 27.36 -30.59 26.81
N ARG A 174 28.23 -31.57 26.60
CA ARG A 174 29.28 -31.58 25.58
C ARG A 174 28.67 -31.40 24.18
N ALA A 175 29.01 -30.29 23.53
CA ALA A 175 28.64 -30.04 22.13
C ALA A 175 29.27 -31.11 21.21
N GLN A 176 28.42 -31.85 20.50
CA GLN A 176 28.84 -32.64 19.34
C GLN A 176 28.54 -31.80 18.10
N THR A 177 29.58 -31.39 17.39
CA THR A 177 29.48 -30.67 16.11
C THR A 177 29.03 -31.63 15.01
N PRO A 178 28.02 -31.29 14.18
CA PRO A 178 27.70 -32.07 12.97
C PRO A 178 28.77 -31.87 11.88
N PRO A 179 28.99 -32.84 10.99
CA PRO A 179 29.99 -32.74 9.93
C PRO A 179 29.56 -31.73 8.85
N TYR A 180 30.55 -30.99 8.37
CA TYR A 180 30.43 -29.97 7.31
C TYR A 180 29.98 -30.60 5.98
N GLY A 181 28.72 -30.35 5.60
CA GLY A 181 28.12 -30.76 4.33
C GLY A 181 28.51 -29.82 3.19
N LYS A 182 28.86 -30.40 2.03
CA LYS A 182 29.44 -29.75 0.86
C LYS A 182 28.52 -28.71 0.20
N ARG A 183 29.14 -27.63 -0.27
CA ARG A 183 28.58 -26.56 -1.11
C ARG A 183 28.11 -27.10 -2.46
N ASN A 184 26.80 -27.12 -2.71
CA ASN A 184 26.22 -27.41 -4.03
C ASN A 184 26.03 -26.13 -4.87
N GLN A 185 26.06 -26.33 -6.19
CA GLN A 185 26.28 -25.37 -7.28
C GLN A 185 25.47 -24.07 -7.30
N LYS A 186 26.10 -23.03 -7.88
CA LYS A 186 25.49 -21.77 -8.32
C LYS A 186 24.33 -22.03 -9.31
N PRO A 187 23.23 -21.25 -9.27
CA PRO A 187 22.29 -21.20 -10.37
C PRO A 187 22.94 -20.49 -11.58
N HIS A 188 22.85 -21.14 -12.74
CA HIS A 188 23.11 -20.52 -14.04
C HIS A 188 21.96 -19.56 -14.35
N TYR A 189 22.28 -18.29 -14.61
CA TYR A 189 21.37 -17.37 -15.27
C TYR A 189 21.58 -17.48 -16.78
N GLU A 190 20.52 -17.84 -17.51
CA GLU A 190 20.50 -17.83 -18.97
C GLU A 190 20.28 -16.40 -19.46
N ALA A 191 21.14 -15.92 -20.35
CA ALA A 191 21.02 -14.61 -20.97
C ALA A 191 19.92 -14.63 -22.03
N SER A 192 18.90 -13.77 -21.90
CA SER A 192 17.95 -13.49 -22.97
C SER A 192 18.55 -12.53 -24.02
N PRO A 193 18.18 -12.64 -25.30
CA PRO A 193 18.85 -11.94 -26.38
C PRO A 193 18.46 -10.47 -26.48
N SER A 194 19.45 -9.64 -26.82
CA SER A 194 19.35 -8.22 -27.12
C SER A 194 18.41 -7.95 -28.30
N LEU A 195 17.33 -7.19 -28.06
CA LEU A 195 16.56 -6.54 -29.12
C LEU A 195 17.33 -5.29 -29.58
N SER A 196 17.83 -5.36 -30.81
CA SER A 196 18.43 -4.26 -31.54
C SER A 196 17.38 -3.17 -31.83
N LEU A 197 17.64 -1.94 -31.39
CA LEU A 197 16.96 -0.76 -31.92
C LEU A 197 17.42 -0.53 -33.37
N ASP A 198 16.54 -0.77 -34.32
CA ASP A 198 16.62 -0.10 -35.62
C ASP A 198 15.20 0.20 -36.11
N THR A 199 14.79 1.47 -35.96
CA THR A 199 13.84 2.05 -36.92
C THR A 199 14.08 3.54 -37.03
N ARG A 200 15.06 3.84 -37.90
CA ARG A 200 15.12 4.98 -38.82
C ARG A 200 13.93 5.95 -38.79
N VAL A 201 14.23 7.18 -38.39
CA VAL A 201 13.48 8.40 -38.73
C VAL A 201 13.40 8.51 -40.26
N LYS A 202 12.20 8.54 -40.83
CA LYS A 202 11.97 9.06 -42.18
C LYS A 202 11.48 10.50 -42.04
N VAL A 203 12.35 11.42 -42.43
CA VAL A 203 12.02 12.80 -42.81
C VAL A 203 11.30 12.76 -44.16
#